data_AF-A0A351G3N3-F1
#
_entry.id   AF-A0A351G3N3-F1
#
_cell.length_a   1.000
_cell.length_b   1.000
_cell.length_c   1.000
_cell.angle_alpha   90.00
_cell.angle_beta   90.00
_cell.angle_gamma   90.00
#
_symmetry.space_group_name_H-M   'P 1'
#
loop_
_entity.id
_entity.type
_entity.pdbx_description
1 polymer ?
#
loop_
_entity_poly.entity_id
_entity_poly.type
_entity_poly.pdbx_seq_one_letter_code
_entity_poly.pdbx_strand_id
1 'polypeptide(L)'
;MRFNSLLIANVVLAFLFGVGLIFMPSTLSDLYSAELTPAGAYMGQLLGACLVGFAILSWYARGISEFATRQAFATMFFLGYLLALILSVMAKANGILNDLGWVNISAYALLAFGFGYCRFTKKT
;
A
#
# COMPACT_ATOMS: atom_id res chain seq x y z
N MET A 1 15.88 4.30 -8.31
CA MET A 1 15.05 3.13 -8.68
C MET A 1 14.38 3.38 -10.03
N ARG A 2 14.07 2.33 -10.80
CA ARG A 2 13.26 2.47 -12.03
C ARG A 2 11.77 2.46 -11.64
N PHE A 3 10.98 3.40 -12.18
CA PHE A 3 9.54 3.54 -11.88
C PHE A 3 8.77 2.22 -12.07
N ASN A 4 9.09 1.46 -13.11
CA ASN A 4 8.47 0.17 -13.38
C ASN A 4 8.73 -0.87 -12.29
N SER A 5 9.92 -0.89 -11.69
CA SER A 5 10.25 -1.82 -10.60
C SER A 5 9.43 -1.52 -9.35
N LEU A 6 9.19 -0.23 -9.05
CA LEU A 6 8.33 0.19 -7.94
C LEU A 6 6.87 -0.22 -8.18
N LEU A 7 6.37 -0.04 -9.39
CA LEU A 7 5.02 -0.48 -9.73
C LEU A 7 4.88 -2.00 -9.62
N ILE A 8 5.87 -2.79 -10.05
CA ILE A 8 5.83 -4.26 -9.90
C ILE A 8 5.83 -4.66 -8.42
N ALA A 9 6.67 -4.06 -7.59
CA ALA A 9 6.65 -4.28 -6.14
C ALA A 9 5.27 -3.94 -5.54
N ASN A 10 4.69 -2.83 -5.99
CA ASN A 10 3.34 -2.42 -5.61
C ASN A 10 2.28 -3.45 -5.99
N VAL A 11 2.34 -4.01 -7.21
CA VAL A 11 1.42 -5.05 -7.66
C VAL A 11 1.46 -6.23 -6.71
N VAL A 12 2.65 -6.75 -6.41
CA VAL A 12 2.79 -7.95 -5.57
C VAL A 12 2.24 -7.70 -4.17
N LEU A 13 2.63 -6.59 -3.54
CA LEU A 13 2.18 -6.26 -2.18
C LEU A 13 0.67 -6.00 -2.14
N ALA A 14 0.15 -5.09 -2.97
CA ALA A 14 -1.25 -4.74 -2.97
C ALA A 14 -2.15 -5.93 -3.36
N PHE A 15 -1.70 -6.79 -4.28
CA PHE A 15 -2.46 -7.99 -4.65
C PHE A 15 -2.49 -9.02 -3.52
N LEU A 16 -1.36 -9.35 -2.90
CA LEU A 16 -1.31 -10.34 -1.82
C LEU A 16 -2.12 -9.90 -0.60
N PHE A 17 -1.92 -8.66 -0.15
CA PHE A 17 -2.71 -8.10 0.95
C PHE A 17 -4.18 -7.92 0.57
N GLY A 18 -4.46 -7.50 -0.67
CA GLY A 18 -5.82 -7.30 -1.15
C GLY A 18 -6.63 -8.60 -1.17
N VAL A 19 -6.08 -9.65 -1.78
CA VAL A 19 -6.69 -10.98 -1.81
C VAL A 19 -6.87 -11.53 -0.41
N GLY A 20 -5.83 -11.43 0.44
CA GLY A 20 -5.93 -11.91 1.81
C GLY A 20 -7.01 -11.17 2.62
N LEU A 21 -7.17 -9.86 2.46
CA LEU A 21 -8.22 -9.09 3.14
C LEU A 21 -9.63 -9.38 2.62
N ILE A 22 -9.78 -9.74 1.35
CA ILE A 22 -11.08 -10.13 0.78
C ILE A 22 -11.57 -11.45 1.39
N PHE A 23 -10.70 -12.46 1.41
CA PHE A 23 -11.10 -13.82 1.81
C PHE A 23 -10.92 -14.10 3.30
N MET A 24 -9.94 -13.46 3.95
CA MET A 24 -9.51 -13.78 5.31
C MET A 24 -9.17 -12.50 6.12
N PRO A 25 -10.08 -11.51 6.21
CA PRO A 25 -9.81 -10.24 6.86
C PRO A 25 -9.44 -10.38 8.34
N SER A 26 -10.20 -11.18 9.10
CA SER A 26 -9.95 -11.41 10.53
C SER A 26 -8.64 -12.12 10.75
N THR A 27 -8.37 -13.21 10.01
CA THR A 27 -7.11 -13.95 10.14
C THR A 27 -5.88 -13.07 9.87
N LEU A 28 -5.93 -12.21 8.85
CA LEU A 28 -4.85 -11.27 8.60
C LEU A 28 -4.69 -10.23 9.71
N SER A 29 -5.79 -9.75 10.28
CA SER A 29 -5.77 -8.76 11.36
C SER A 29 -5.29 -9.35 12.69
N ASP A 30 -5.64 -10.60 12.96
CA ASP A 30 -5.23 -11.34 14.16
C ASP A 30 -3.71 -11.57 14.20
N LEU A 31 -3.05 -11.66 13.03
CA LEU A 31 -1.58 -11.67 12.95
C LEU A 31 -0.94 -10.44 13.60
N TYR A 32 -1.65 -9.30 13.60
CA TYR A 32 -1.21 -8.06 14.21
C TYR A 32 -1.77 -7.85 15.62
N SER A 33 -2.48 -8.85 16.17
CA SER A 33 -3.21 -8.78 17.43
C SER A 33 -4.34 -7.73 17.41
N ALA A 34 -4.88 -7.42 16.23
CA ALA A 34 -5.97 -6.47 16.05
C ALA A 34 -7.27 -7.23 15.75
N GLU A 35 -8.09 -7.48 16.76
CA GLU A 35 -9.37 -8.17 16.56
C GLU A 35 -10.36 -7.28 15.78
N LEU A 36 -10.97 -7.84 14.74
CA LEU A 36 -11.99 -7.15 13.96
C LEU A 36 -13.39 -7.56 14.42
N THR A 37 -14.24 -6.54 14.62
CA THR A 37 -15.69 -6.76 14.67
C THR A 37 -16.22 -7.20 13.30
N PRO A 38 -17.44 -7.75 13.18
CA PRO A 38 -18.01 -8.10 11.87
C PRO A 38 -18.07 -6.91 10.89
N ALA A 39 -18.36 -5.71 11.39
CA ALA A 39 -18.31 -4.48 10.59
C ALA A 39 -16.88 -4.13 10.17
N GLY A 40 -15.90 -4.30 11.07
CA GLY A 40 -14.48 -4.13 10.77
C GLY A 40 -13.98 -5.13 9.71
N ALA A 41 -14.41 -6.38 9.78
CA ALA A 41 -14.09 -7.39 8.78
C ALA A 41 -14.64 -7.02 7.39
N TYR A 42 -15.88 -6.56 7.30
CA TYR A 42 -16.46 -6.07 6.05
C TYR A 42 -15.70 -4.85 5.50
N MET A 43 -15.32 -3.89 6.34
CA MET A 43 -14.46 -2.77 5.93
C MET A 43 -13.09 -3.26 5.45
N GLY A 44 -12.52 -4.28 6.09
CA GLY A 44 -11.30 -4.96 5.65
C GLY A 44 -11.43 -5.56 4.25
N GLN A 45 -12.55 -6.22 3.95
CA GLN A 45 -12.83 -6.78 2.62
C GLN A 45 -12.93 -5.69 1.54
N LEU A 46 -13.62 -4.58 1.84
CA LEU A 46 -13.70 -3.43 0.94
C LEU A 46 -12.33 -2.82 0.67
N LEU A 47 -11.51 -2.65 1.71
CA LEU A 47 -10.12 -2.23 1.56
C LEU A 47 -9.35 -3.22 0.68
N GLY A 48 -9.55 -4.53 0.89
CA GLY A 48 -8.95 -5.57 0.08
C GLY A 48 -9.30 -5.44 -1.40
N ALA A 49 -10.57 -5.18 -1.72
CA ALA A 49 -11.03 -4.92 -3.08
C ALA A 49 -10.36 -3.68 -3.70
N CYS A 50 -10.23 -2.59 -2.93
CA CYS A 50 -9.50 -1.40 -3.37
C CYS A 50 -8.02 -1.70 -3.65
N LEU A 51 -7.35 -2.48 -2.79
CA LEU A 51 -5.95 -2.87 -2.98
C LEU A 51 -5.75 -3.74 -4.24
N VAL A 52 -6.66 -4.68 -4.51
CA VAL A 52 -6.64 -5.44 -5.78
C VAL A 52 -6.81 -4.49 -6.97
N GLY A 53 -7.73 -3.52 -6.88
CA GLY A 53 -7.89 -2.48 -7.89
C GLY A 53 -6.60 -1.69 -8.14
N PHE A 54 -5.90 -1.28 -7.07
CA PHE A 54 -4.61 -0.60 -7.18
C PHE A 54 -3.50 -1.49 -7.74
N ALA A 55 -3.49 -2.80 -7.44
CA ALA A 55 -2.56 -3.74 -8.03
C ALA A 55 -2.77 -3.84 -9.55
N ILE A 56 -4.03 -3.97 -10.00
CA ILE A 56 -4.39 -3.98 -11.42
C ILE A 56 -3.95 -2.66 -12.07
N LEU A 57 -4.26 -1.53 -11.43
CA LEU A 57 -3.88 -0.20 -11.92
C LEU A 57 -2.35 -0.06 -12.07
N SER A 58 -1.57 -0.50 -11.07
CA SER A 58 -0.10 -0.50 -11.15
C SER A 58 0.44 -1.41 -12.25
N TRP A 59 -0.19 -2.56 -12.48
CA TRP A 59 0.19 -3.49 -13.53
C TRP A 59 0.04 -2.87 -14.92
N TYR A 60 -1.04 -2.12 -15.17
CA TYR A 60 -1.20 -1.40 -16.43
C TYR A 60 -0.32 -0.15 -16.51
N ALA A 61 -0.13 0.56 -15.39
CA ALA A 61 0.67 1.79 -15.36
C ALA A 61 2.17 1.58 -15.66
N ARG A 62 2.71 0.37 -15.47
CA ARG A 62 4.14 0.07 -15.71
C ARG A 62 4.58 0.23 -17.17
N GLY A 63 3.63 0.22 -18.12
CA GLY A 63 3.90 0.38 -19.55
C GLY A 63 3.87 1.83 -20.04
N ILE A 64 3.40 2.76 -19.20
CA ILE A 64 3.21 4.15 -19.59
C ILE A 64 4.57 4.77 -19.87
N SER A 65 4.75 5.44 -21.01
CA SER A 65 5.96 6.18 -21.39
C SER A 65 5.83 7.69 -21.13
N GLU A 66 4.60 8.20 -21.22
CA GLU A 66 4.25 9.61 -21.09
C GLU A 66 4.56 10.14 -19.68
N PHE A 67 5.33 11.23 -19.62
CA PHE A 67 5.93 11.71 -18.38
C PHE A 67 4.88 12.28 -17.42
N ALA A 68 3.92 13.08 -17.89
CA ALA A 68 2.92 13.69 -17.02
C ALA A 68 2.04 12.62 -16.36
N THR A 69 1.62 11.60 -17.11
CA THR A 69 0.87 10.47 -16.54
C THR A 69 1.71 9.70 -15.51
N ARG A 70 2.99 9.41 -15.79
CA ARG A 70 3.88 8.79 -14.79
C ARG A 70 3.97 9.61 -13.50
N GLN A 71 4.07 10.93 -13.62
CA GLN A 71 4.13 11.84 -12.48
C GLN A 71 2.82 11.89 -11.69
N ALA A 72 1.67 11.81 -12.37
CA ALA A 72 0.37 11.69 -11.72
C ALA A 72 0.26 10.41 -10.87
N PHE A 73 0.63 9.26 -11.45
CA PHE A 73 0.68 7.99 -10.72
C PHE A 73 1.67 8.00 -9.56
N ALA A 74 2.87 8.56 -9.76
CA ALA A 74 3.86 8.71 -8.68
C ALA A 74 3.30 9.54 -7.53
N THR A 75 2.57 10.63 -7.83
CA THR A 75 1.94 11.49 -6.81
C THR A 75 0.84 10.73 -6.06
N MET A 76 -0.04 10.03 -6.78
CA MET A 76 -1.13 9.23 -6.20
C MET A 76 -0.59 8.20 -5.21
N PHE A 77 0.37 7.37 -5.64
CA PHE A 77 0.94 6.33 -4.78
C PHE A 77 1.76 6.92 -3.64
N PHE A 78 2.52 7.99 -3.88
CA PHE A 78 3.29 8.66 -2.83
C PHE A 78 2.38 9.13 -1.68
N LEU A 79 1.33 9.89 -1.99
CA LEU A 79 0.43 10.42 -0.97
C LEU A 79 -0.36 9.31 -0.28
N GLY A 80 -0.82 8.31 -1.03
CA GLY A 80 -1.52 7.15 -0.46
C GLY A 80 -0.66 6.40 0.56
N TYR A 81 0.59 6.09 0.20
CA TYR A 81 1.50 5.40 1.12
C TYR A 81 2.00 6.26 2.27
N LEU A 82 2.15 7.56 2.06
CA LEU A 82 2.51 8.48 3.15
C LEU A 82 1.42 8.52 4.22
N LEU A 83 0.14 8.59 3.81
CA LEU A 83 -0.98 8.54 4.74
C LEU A 83 -1.07 7.18 5.45
N ALA A 84 -0.93 6.07 4.71
CA ALA A 84 -0.90 4.73 5.29
C ALA A 84 0.24 4.55 6.31
N LEU A 85 1.42 5.11 6.02
CA LEU A 85 2.56 5.12 6.93
C LEU A 85 2.24 5.85 8.23
N ILE A 86 1.71 7.07 8.14
CA ILE A 86 1.34 7.89 9.31
C ILE A 86 0.33 7.13 10.18
N LEU A 87 -0.75 6.62 9.57
CA LEU A 87 -1.78 5.88 10.29
C LEU A 87 -1.23 4.61 10.96
N SER A 88 -0.31 3.90 10.29
CA SER A 88 0.29 2.67 10.84
C SER A 88 1.21 2.95 12.02
N VAL A 89 2.01 4.03 11.95
CA VAL A 89 2.84 4.48 13.07
C VAL A 89 1.97 4.88 14.25
N MET A 90 0.89 5.62 14.02
CA MET A 90 -0.07 5.98 15.06
C MET A 90 -0.73 4.74 15.67
N ALA A 91 -1.15 3.77 14.86
CA ALA A 91 -1.76 2.54 15.36
C ALA A 91 -0.79 1.75 16.25
N LYS A 92 0.48 1.63 15.84
CA LYS A 92 1.53 0.99 16.66
C LYS A 92 1.79 1.77 17.95
N ALA A 93 1.89 3.09 17.91
CA ALA A 93 2.11 3.94 19.08
C ALA A 93 0.96 3.86 20.11
N ASN A 94 -0.27 3.65 19.65
CA ASN A 94 -1.44 3.46 20.52
C ASN A 94 -1.64 1.98 20.97
N GLY A 95 -0.71 1.08 20.66
CA GLY A 95 -0.78 -0.32 21.07
C GLY A 95 -1.80 -1.17 20.29
N ILE A 96 -2.32 -0.69 19.16
CA ILE A 96 -3.26 -1.43 18.30
C ILE A 96 -2.55 -2.57 17.56
N LEU A 97 -1.30 -2.34 17.14
CA LEU A 97 -0.49 -3.31 16.40
C LEU A 97 0.60 -3.90 17.29
N ASN A 98 0.79 -5.22 17.21
CA ASN A 98 1.96 -5.89 17.77
C ASN A 98 3.25 -5.53 16.99
N ASP A 99 4.36 -6.20 17.28
CA ASP A 99 5.66 -5.86 16.67
C ASP A 99 5.76 -6.19 15.18
N LEU A 100 4.91 -7.09 14.65
CA LEU A 100 4.81 -7.33 13.21
C LEU A 100 4.30 -6.08 12.45
N GLY A 101 3.65 -5.13 13.15
CA GLY A 101 3.25 -3.85 12.57
C GLY A 101 4.41 -3.07 11.94
N TRP A 102 5.64 -3.27 12.44
CA TRP A 102 6.84 -2.65 11.84
C TRP A 102 7.10 -3.10 10.41
N VAL A 103 6.74 -4.32 10.04
CA VAL A 103 6.89 -4.82 8.66
C VAL A 103 6.05 -3.97 7.70
N ASN A 104 4.79 -3.69 8.06
CA ASN A 104 3.91 -2.83 7.27
C ASN A 104 4.39 -1.39 7.22
N ILE A 105 4.82 -0.84 8.37
CA ILE A 105 5.40 0.51 8.46
C ILE A 105 6.60 0.63 7.52
N SER A 106 7.52 -0.34 7.54
CA SER A 106 8.68 -0.36 6.65
C SER A 106 8.29 -0.48 5.18
N ALA A 107 7.30 -1.32 4.85
CA ALA A 107 6.81 -1.45 3.47
C ALA A 107 6.20 -0.14 2.96
N TYR A 108 5.34 0.50 3.74
CA TYR A 108 4.74 1.79 3.38
C TYR A 108 5.79 2.90 3.28
N ALA A 109 6.77 2.95 4.18
CA ALA A 109 7.88 3.89 4.09
C ALA A 109 8.68 3.69 2.80
N LEU A 110 9.04 2.45 2.47
CA LEU A 110 9.83 2.15 1.27
C LEU A 110 9.07 2.54 0.00
N LEU A 111 7.78 2.22 -0.09
CA LEU A 111 6.95 2.61 -1.24
C LEU A 111 6.73 4.11 -1.31
N ALA A 112 6.43 4.78 -0.19
CA ALA A 112 6.27 6.23 -0.14
C ALA A 112 7.56 6.92 -0.60
N PHE A 113 8.71 6.59 -0.01
CA PHE A 113 9.98 7.18 -0.42
C PHE A 113 10.36 6.83 -1.85
N GLY A 114 10.07 5.61 -2.33
CA GLY A 114 10.29 5.20 -3.71
C GLY A 114 9.51 6.05 -4.71
N PHE A 115 8.19 6.18 -4.51
CA PHE A 115 7.33 6.98 -5.39
C PHE A 115 7.60 8.48 -5.24
N GLY A 116 7.85 8.96 -4.02
CA GLY A 116 8.27 10.33 -3.75
C GLY A 116 9.58 10.68 -4.47
N TYR A 117 10.57 9.79 -4.46
CA TYR A 117 11.80 9.97 -5.23
C TYR A 117 11.50 10.11 -6.73
N CYS A 118 10.68 9.23 -7.32
CA CYS A 118 10.28 9.35 -8.72
C CYS A 118 9.50 10.64 -9.04
N ARG A 119 8.78 11.19 -8.06
CA ARG A 119 8.01 12.43 -8.20
C ARG A 119 8.84 13.70 -8.12
N PHE A 120 9.81 13.74 -7.20
CA PHE A 120 10.58 14.95 -6.89
C PHE A 120 11.96 14.99 -7.54
N THR A 121 12.52 13.84 -7.92
CA THR A 121 13.75 13.84 -8.72
C THR A 121 13.40 14.02 -10.18
N LYS A 122 13.65 15.23 -10.69
CA LYS A 122 13.64 15.52 -12.13
C LYS A 122 14.64 14.60 -12.80
N LYS A 123 14.17 13.69 -13.64
CA LYS A 123 14.94 13.27 -14.81
C LYS A 123 14.43 14.09 -15.98
N THR A 124 15.25 15.07 -16.37
CA THR A 124 15.30 15.66 -17.72
C THR A 124 15.19 14.59 -18.80
#